data_AF-A0A9E3AUA2-F1
#
_entry.id   AF-A0A9E3AUA2-F1
#
_cell.length_a   1.000
_cell.length_b   1.000
_cell.length_c   1.000
_cell.angle_alpha   90.00
_cell.angle_beta   90.00
_cell.angle_gamma   90.00
#
_symmetry.space_group_name_H-M   'P 1'
#
loop_
_entity.id
_entity.type
_entity.pdbx_description
1 polymer ?
#
loop_
_entity_poly.entity_id
_entity_poly.type
_entity_poly.pdbx_seq_one_letter_code
_entity_poly.pdbx_strand_id
1 'polypeptide(L)'
;MKPTKIEEPELIGGDVGSGVLILCDHASNAIPAEFGNLGLAEAELERHIAHDIGAAEVARTLARTLGAPAILSRFSRLLIDPNRGRDDPTLVMRIADGAIIPGNAAIDETGIEARLERFYRPYDDAITGAIEASLETDSVPAIISIHSFTPSLRGRARPWHCGLLFDADERIAKPLIAALSASGDLIVGANEPYDGALAGDTLDRHAGSRGLANVLVEIRQDLIASQEEAVNWGERLALALRPILAEPRVHRIELHASRIRAGRALSKDAGAVDQAASTEASFADLMPALEASVYRRLVAHLRERTDVQNIDLMNLAGFCRNCLSNWLKDAADAAGQPLSKEESRALVYGMPYEEWRVRYQKEATEVQKAAFAAGAAHRQ
;
A
#
# COMPACT_ATOMS: atom_id res chain seq x y z
N MET A 1 -31.29 -10.99 -16.89
CA MET A 1 -29.91 -10.88 -16.37
C MET A 1 -29.89 -11.47 -14.97
N LYS A 2 -28.93 -12.35 -14.65
CA LYS A 2 -28.69 -12.71 -13.24
C LYS A 2 -28.32 -11.41 -12.49
N PRO A 3 -28.79 -11.20 -11.25
CA PRO A 3 -28.36 -10.04 -10.46
C PRO A 3 -26.84 -10.10 -10.31
N THR A 4 -26.16 -8.99 -10.58
CA THR A 4 -24.70 -8.95 -10.48
C THR A 4 -24.31 -9.05 -9.02
N LYS A 5 -23.52 -10.08 -8.67
CA LYS A 5 -23.05 -10.28 -7.31
C LYS A 5 -21.87 -9.34 -7.03
N ILE A 6 -21.87 -8.67 -5.89
CA ILE A 6 -20.81 -7.75 -5.47
C ILE A 6 -19.56 -8.54 -5.01
N GLU A 7 -19.78 -9.78 -4.59
CA GLU A 7 -18.77 -10.76 -4.14
C GLU A 7 -17.93 -11.32 -5.28
N GLU A 8 -18.48 -11.36 -6.49
CA GLU A 8 -17.79 -11.87 -7.67
C GLU A 8 -17.09 -10.72 -8.38
N PRO A 9 -15.86 -10.90 -8.90
CA PRO A 9 -15.20 -9.87 -9.70
C PRO A 9 -15.94 -9.63 -11.03
N GLU A 10 -15.77 -8.45 -11.59
CA GLU A 10 -16.15 -8.18 -12.98
C GLU A 10 -15.07 -8.74 -13.89
N LEU A 11 -15.46 -9.64 -14.79
CA LEU A 11 -14.58 -10.23 -15.80
C LEU A 11 -14.89 -9.60 -17.15
N ILE A 12 -13.92 -8.89 -17.71
CA ILE A 12 -13.97 -8.36 -19.06
C ILE A 12 -13.30 -9.39 -19.97
N GLY A 13 -14.06 -9.86 -20.97
CA GLY A 13 -13.54 -10.78 -21.97
C GLY A 13 -12.44 -10.15 -22.82
N GLY A 14 -11.58 -10.99 -23.37
CA GLY A 14 -10.46 -10.62 -24.23
C GLY A 14 -9.71 -11.88 -24.62
N ASP A 15 -8.68 -11.73 -25.45
CA ASP A 15 -7.81 -12.85 -25.80
C ASP A 15 -6.86 -13.14 -24.64
N VAL A 16 -7.05 -14.28 -23.97
CA VAL A 16 -6.14 -14.73 -22.90
C VAL A 16 -4.73 -15.02 -23.42
N GLY A 17 -4.57 -15.24 -24.72
CA GLY A 17 -3.26 -15.36 -25.40
C GLY A 17 -2.62 -14.03 -25.79
N SER A 18 -3.30 -12.89 -25.58
CA SER A 18 -2.78 -11.55 -25.93
C SER A 18 -1.48 -11.18 -25.20
N GLY A 19 -1.10 -11.93 -24.17
CA GLY A 19 0.07 -11.68 -23.35
C GLY A 19 -0.12 -10.52 -22.37
N VAL A 20 -1.36 -10.10 -22.10
CA VAL A 20 -1.66 -8.99 -21.19
C VAL A 20 -2.83 -9.36 -20.28
N LEU A 21 -2.74 -8.99 -19.00
CA LEU A 21 -3.85 -9.02 -18.07
C LEU A 21 -3.97 -7.66 -17.38
N ILE A 22 -5.16 -7.08 -17.41
CA ILE A 22 -5.44 -5.77 -16.79
C ILE A 22 -6.21 -5.96 -15.49
N LEU A 23 -5.79 -5.26 -14.45
CA LEU A 23 -6.38 -5.31 -13.12
C LEU A 23 -6.88 -3.93 -12.69
N CYS A 24 -7.95 -3.89 -11.88
CA CYS A 24 -8.36 -2.69 -11.16
C CYS A 24 -8.92 -3.09 -9.78
N ASP A 25 -8.06 -2.99 -8.77
CA ASP A 25 -8.35 -3.45 -7.41
C ASP A 25 -9.40 -2.58 -6.70
N HIS A 26 -9.47 -1.29 -7.04
CA HIS A 26 -10.34 -0.30 -6.38
C HIS A 26 -11.41 0.25 -7.34
N ALA A 27 -11.97 -0.62 -8.17
CA ALA A 27 -12.86 -0.25 -9.28
C ALA A 27 -14.27 0.22 -8.88
N SER A 28 -14.72 -0.10 -7.67
CA SER A 28 -16.11 0.12 -7.23
C SER A 28 -16.15 0.64 -5.80
N ASN A 29 -17.14 1.48 -5.49
CA ASN A 29 -17.48 1.90 -4.13
C ASN A 29 -18.67 1.12 -3.52
N ALA A 30 -19.15 0.06 -4.19
CA ALA A 30 -20.35 -0.63 -3.75
C ALA A 30 -20.13 -1.36 -2.42
N ILE A 31 -21.14 -1.30 -1.56
CA ILE A 31 -21.19 -1.99 -0.27
C ILE A 31 -22.50 -2.82 -0.24
N PRO A 32 -22.46 -4.12 0.12
CA PRO A 32 -23.68 -4.92 0.25
C PRO A 32 -24.62 -4.35 1.31
N ALA A 33 -25.92 -4.44 1.05
CA ALA A 33 -26.95 -3.76 1.84
C ALA A 33 -26.92 -4.09 3.35
N GLU A 34 -26.49 -5.31 3.72
CA GLU A 34 -26.37 -5.72 5.12
C GLU A 34 -25.27 -5.00 5.91
N PHE A 35 -24.29 -4.38 5.23
CA PHE A 35 -23.29 -3.52 5.85
C PHE A 35 -23.73 -2.04 5.90
N GLY A 36 -24.88 -1.70 5.32
CA GLY A 36 -25.31 -0.33 5.08
C GLY A 36 -24.19 0.46 4.38
N ASN A 37 -23.87 1.65 4.90
CA ASN A 37 -22.75 2.47 4.41
C ASN A 37 -21.54 2.40 5.35
N LEU A 38 -21.37 1.30 6.08
CA LEU A 38 -20.38 1.19 7.16
C LEU A 38 -20.51 2.31 8.21
N GLY A 39 -21.70 2.87 8.38
CA GLY A 39 -21.98 4.01 9.26
C GLY A 39 -21.43 5.36 8.77
N LEU A 40 -21.02 5.47 7.51
CA LEU A 40 -20.59 6.71 6.88
C LEU A 40 -21.78 7.46 6.24
N ALA A 41 -21.60 8.76 5.99
CA ALA A 41 -22.50 9.52 5.13
C ALA A 41 -22.32 9.09 3.67
N GLU A 42 -23.39 9.14 2.86
CA GLU A 42 -23.37 8.71 1.45
C GLU A 42 -22.25 9.40 0.64
N ALA A 43 -22.07 10.71 0.87
CA ALA A 43 -21.04 11.50 0.19
C ALA A 43 -19.60 11.01 0.44
N GLU A 44 -19.35 10.27 1.53
CA GLU A 44 -18.04 9.67 1.80
C GLU A 44 -17.76 8.46 0.90
N LEU A 45 -18.80 7.76 0.44
CA LEU A 45 -18.67 6.64 -0.49
C LEU A 45 -18.36 7.11 -1.93
N GLU A 46 -18.67 8.36 -2.25
CA GLU A 46 -18.33 8.97 -3.55
C GLU A 46 -16.89 9.52 -3.58
N ARG A 47 -16.21 9.56 -2.43
CA ARG A 47 -14.82 10.03 -2.34
C ARG A 47 -13.82 8.91 -2.63
N HIS A 48 -12.60 9.33 -2.93
CA HIS A 48 -11.42 8.49 -3.15
C HIS A 48 -11.10 7.49 -2.02
N ILE A 49 -11.65 7.67 -0.82
CA ILE A 49 -11.46 6.72 0.28
C ILE A 49 -12.17 5.39 0.02
N ALA A 50 -13.23 5.40 -0.80
CA ALA A 50 -14.08 4.24 -1.06
C ALA A 50 -13.68 3.46 -2.32
N HIS A 51 -13.07 4.13 -3.30
CA HIS A 51 -12.68 3.58 -4.59
C HIS A 51 -11.76 4.56 -5.32
N ASP A 52 -11.16 4.11 -6.41
CA ASP A 52 -10.33 4.92 -7.27
C ASP A 52 -11.19 5.52 -8.39
N ILE A 53 -11.48 6.82 -8.27
CA ILE A 53 -12.34 7.56 -9.20
C ILE A 53 -11.75 7.49 -10.61
N GLY A 54 -12.57 7.05 -11.57
CA GLY A 54 -12.21 6.93 -12.99
C GLY A 54 -11.41 5.68 -13.37
N ALA A 55 -10.73 5.02 -12.42
CA ALA A 55 -9.80 3.93 -12.71
C ALA A 55 -10.46 2.74 -13.41
N ALA A 56 -11.71 2.41 -13.03
CA ALA A 56 -12.46 1.33 -13.66
C ALA A 56 -12.64 1.57 -15.16
N GLU A 57 -13.05 2.77 -15.59
CA GLU A 57 -13.28 3.06 -17.01
C GLU A 57 -11.99 3.12 -17.82
N VAL A 58 -10.89 3.60 -17.21
CA VAL A 58 -9.55 3.50 -17.80
C VAL A 58 -9.20 2.03 -18.05
N ALA A 59 -9.38 1.16 -17.05
CA ALA A 59 -9.11 -0.27 -17.17
C ALA A 59 -9.98 -0.94 -18.25
N ARG A 60 -11.29 -0.65 -18.30
CA ARG A 60 -12.18 -1.18 -19.35
C ARG A 60 -11.76 -0.72 -20.73
N THR A 61 -11.38 0.55 -20.87
CA THR A 61 -10.93 1.11 -22.15
C THR A 61 -9.62 0.49 -22.58
N LEU A 62 -8.65 0.37 -21.68
CA LEU A 62 -7.37 -0.27 -21.95
C LEU A 62 -7.56 -1.73 -22.42
N ALA A 63 -8.44 -2.47 -21.76
CA ALA A 63 -8.78 -3.86 -22.10
C ALA A 63 -9.36 -3.98 -23.50
N ARG A 64 -10.40 -3.18 -23.80
CA ARG A 64 -11.00 -3.12 -25.14
C ARG A 64 -9.98 -2.76 -26.22
N THR A 65 -9.15 -1.76 -25.95
CA THR A 65 -8.20 -1.24 -26.94
C THR A 65 -7.05 -2.21 -27.20
N LEU A 66 -6.56 -2.93 -26.18
CA LEU A 66 -5.53 -3.95 -26.34
C LEU A 66 -6.08 -5.33 -26.75
N GLY A 67 -7.39 -5.54 -26.66
CA GLY A 67 -8.00 -6.86 -26.86
C GLY A 67 -7.68 -7.85 -25.74
N ALA A 68 -7.33 -7.35 -24.55
CA ALA A 68 -6.85 -8.14 -23.42
C ALA A 68 -7.96 -8.39 -22.39
N PRO A 69 -7.91 -9.50 -21.64
CA PRO A 69 -8.79 -9.71 -20.50
C PRO A 69 -8.54 -8.68 -19.40
N ALA A 70 -9.60 -8.36 -18.63
CA ALA A 70 -9.46 -7.56 -17.42
C ALA A 70 -10.30 -8.07 -16.26
N ILE A 71 -9.82 -7.83 -15.04
CA ILE A 71 -10.47 -8.21 -13.79
C ILE A 71 -10.57 -6.98 -12.90
N LEU A 72 -11.80 -6.65 -12.50
CA LEU A 72 -12.09 -5.49 -11.66
C LEU A 72 -12.85 -5.93 -10.42
N SER A 73 -12.52 -5.35 -9.27
CA SER A 73 -13.32 -5.57 -8.05
C SER A 73 -14.72 -4.96 -8.21
N ARG A 74 -15.71 -5.52 -7.51
CA ARG A 74 -17.09 -5.00 -7.51
C ARG A 74 -17.50 -4.38 -6.19
N PHE A 75 -16.60 -4.34 -5.21
CA PHE A 75 -16.83 -3.85 -3.85
C PHE A 75 -15.87 -2.74 -3.48
N SER A 76 -16.28 -1.90 -2.52
CA SER A 76 -15.43 -0.85 -1.95
C SER A 76 -14.22 -1.41 -1.22
N ARG A 77 -13.06 -0.77 -1.39
CA ARG A 77 -11.87 -1.02 -0.56
C ARG A 77 -12.10 -0.77 0.94
N LEU A 78 -13.16 -0.05 1.31
CA LEU A 78 -13.58 0.13 2.71
C LEU A 78 -14.17 -1.13 3.32
N LEU A 79 -14.74 -2.05 2.53
CA LEU A 79 -15.12 -3.37 3.03
C LEU A 79 -13.88 -4.18 3.37
N ILE A 80 -13.01 -4.34 2.37
CA ILE A 80 -11.73 -4.99 2.48
C ILE A 80 -10.90 -4.55 1.28
N ASP A 81 -9.65 -4.19 1.47
CA ASP A 81 -8.79 -3.68 0.39
C ASP A 81 -8.09 -4.86 -0.31
N PRO A 82 -8.43 -5.20 -1.56
CA PRO A 82 -7.85 -6.36 -2.25
C PRO A 82 -6.39 -6.13 -2.70
N ASN A 83 -5.91 -4.88 -2.65
CA ASN A 83 -4.51 -4.52 -2.92
C ASN A 83 -3.66 -4.43 -1.64
N ARG A 84 -4.10 -5.06 -0.55
CA ARG A 84 -3.34 -5.18 0.70
C ARG A 84 -2.92 -6.62 0.94
N GLY A 85 -1.80 -6.81 1.63
CA GLY A 85 -1.47 -8.11 2.22
C GLY A 85 -2.57 -8.57 3.17
N ARG A 86 -2.79 -9.88 3.25
CA ARG A 86 -3.82 -10.48 4.11
C ARG A 86 -3.54 -10.25 5.62
N ASP A 87 -2.30 -9.91 5.95
CA ASP A 87 -1.81 -9.55 7.28
C ASP A 87 -1.64 -8.03 7.46
N ASP A 88 -1.98 -7.22 6.46
CA ASP A 88 -1.82 -5.77 6.53
C ASP A 88 -2.84 -5.17 7.54
N PRO A 89 -2.40 -4.32 8.48
CA PRO A 89 -3.28 -3.74 9.49
C PRO A 89 -4.35 -2.80 8.92
N THR A 90 -4.22 -2.42 7.65
CA THR A 90 -5.16 -1.59 6.90
C THR A 90 -6.00 -2.38 5.90
N LEU A 91 -5.89 -3.72 5.88
CA LEU A 91 -6.72 -4.62 5.06
C LEU A 91 -8.22 -4.32 5.21
N VAL A 92 -8.68 -4.09 6.44
CA VAL A 92 -9.98 -3.49 6.71
C VAL A 92 -9.76 -2.13 7.34
N MET A 93 -9.87 -1.07 6.53
CA MET A 93 -9.55 0.29 6.95
C MET A 93 -10.47 0.74 8.09
N ARG A 94 -9.89 1.15 9.23
CA ARG A 94 -10.66 1.68 10.37
C ARG A 94 -10.72 3.20 10.39
N ILE A 95 -9.76 3.87 9.76
CA ILE A 95 -9.64 5.33 9.73
C ILE A 95 -9.26 5.77 8.31
N ALA A 96 -10.07 6.62 7.69
CA ALA A 96 -9.79 7.21 6.39
C ALA A 96 -9.87 8.73 6.48
N ASP A 97 -8.89 9.45 5.91
CA ASP A 97 -8.81 10.92 5.93
C ASP A 97 -8.96 11.57 7.32
N GLY A 98 -8.61 10.85 8.39
CA GLY A 98 -8.72 11.32 9.77
C GLY A 98 -10.08 11.10 10.42
N ALA A 99 -11.04 10.46 9.73
CA ALA A 99 -12.33 10.04 10.27
C ALA A 99 -12.36 8.53 10.52
N ILE A 100 -13.01 8.12 11.61
CA ILE A 100 -13.28 6.71 11.92
C ILE A 100 -14.35 6.19 10.96
N ILE A 101 -14.20 4.95 10.49
CA ILE A 101 -15.23 4.22 9.74
C ILE A 101 -16.02 3.36 10.74
N PRO A 102 -17.25 3.75 11.14
CA PRO A 102 -17.94 3.12 12.27
C PRO A 102 -18.14 1.61 12.11
N GLY A 103 -18.49 1.16 10.90
CA GLY A 103 -18.72 -0.25 10.57
C GLY A 103 -17.45 -1.12 10.58
N ASN A 104 -16.27 -0.50 10.66
CA ASN A 104 -14.98 -1.20 10.72
C ASN A 104 -14.28 -1.01 12.07
N ALA A 105 -14.69 -0.04 12.89
CA ALA A 105 -13.97 0.37 14.10
C ALA A 105 -13.76 -0.79 15.10
N ALA A 106 -14.75 -1.68 15.22
CA ALA A 106 -14.75 -2.81 16.14
C ALA A 106 -14.62 -4.17 15.44
N ILE A 107 -14.22 -4.22 14.16
CA ILE A 107 -14.08 -5.50 13.45
C ILE A 107 -12.98 -6.35 14.09
N ASP A 108 -13.31 -7.61 14.36
CA ASP A 108 -12.41 -8.62 14.90
C ASP A 108 -11.89 -9.54 13.78
N GLU A 109 -11.07 -10.52 14.15
CA GLU A 109 -10.47 -11.48 13.21
C GLU A 109 -11.55 -12.31 12.48
N THR A 110 -12.62 -12.70 13.17
CA THR A 110 -13.75 -13.43 12.57
C THR A 110 -14.40 -12.61 11.46
N GLY A 111 -14.65 -11.33 11.71
CA GLY A 111 -15.21 -10.41 10.71
C GLY A 111 -14.27 -10.19 9.53
N ILE A 112 -12.96 -10.09 9.77
CA ILE A 112 -11.95 -9.98 8.71
C ILE A 112 -11.93 -11.23 7.85
N GLU A 113 -11.89 -12.43 8.44
CA GLU A 113 -11.86 -13.69 7.69
C GLU A 113 -13.15 -13.89 6.87
N ALA A 114 -14.31 -13.52 7.41
CA ALA A 114 -15.57 -13.55 6.67
C ALA A 114 -15.54 -12.64 5.43
N ARG A 115 -14.88 -11.47 5.51
CA ARG A 115 -14.70 -10.57 4.36
C ARG A 115 -13.63 -11.08 3.39
N LEU A 116 -12.58 -11.73 3.90
CA LEU A 116 -11.57 -12.39 3.08
C LEU A 116 -12.22 -13.47 2.20
N GLU A 117 -12.95 -14.39 2.80
CA GLU A 117 -13.61 -15.50 2.10
C GLU A 117 -14.64 -15.00 1.06
N ARG A 118 -15.39 -13.97 1.41
CA ARG A 118 -16.52 -13.53 0.59
C ARG A 118 -16.17 -12.57 -0.53
N PHE A 119 -15.13 -11.73 -0.37
CA PHE A 119 -14.82 -10.66 -1.34
C PHE A 119 -13.39 -10.74 -1.85
N TYR A 120 -12.42 -10.86 -0.94
CA TYR A 120 -11.00 -10.83 -1.31
C TYR A 120 -10.60 -12.08 -2.11
N ARG A 121 -10.86 -13.29 -1.56
CA ARG A 121 -10.41 -14.55 -2.18
C ARG A 121 -11.04 -14.77 -3.55
N PRO A 122 -12.35 -14.53 -3.79
CA PRO A 122 -12.91 -14.66 -5.14
C PRO A 122 -12.25 -13.75 -6.19
N TYR A 123 -11.89 -12.52 -5.80
CA TYR A 123 -11.14 -11.61 -6.68
C TYR A 123 -9.70 -12.11 -6.91
N ASP A 124 -9.00 -12.51 -5.84
CA ASP A 124 -7.61 -13.02 -5.86
C ASP A 124 -7.49 -14.34 -6.69
N ASP A 125 -8.49 -15.22 -6.57
CA ASP A 125 -8.59 -16.48 -7.30
C ASP A 125 -8.89 -16.26 -8.78
N ALA A 126 -9.72 -15.26 -9.12
CA ALA A 126 -9.96 -14.90 -10.52
C ALA A 126 -8.70 -14.39 -11.21
N ILE A 127 -7.87 -13.59 -10.51
CA ILE A 127 -6.58 -13.13 -11.04
C ILE A 127 -5.67 -14.33 -11.28
N THR A 128 -5.55 -15.21 -10.29
CA THR A 128 -4.77 -16.44 -10.42
C THR A 128 -5.24 -17.26 -11.62
N GLY A 129 -6.55 -17.51 -11.73
CA GLY A 129 -7.13 -18.29 -12.81
C GLY A 129 -6.88 -17.69 -14.21
N ALA A 130 -6.93 -16.37 -14.34
CA ALA A 130 -6.62 -15.71 -15.61
C ALA A 130 -5.14 -15.77 -15.99
N ILE A 131 -4.24 -15.70 -15.00
CA ILE A 131 -2.80 -15.90 -15.22
C ILE A 131 -2.54 -17.32 -15.69
N GLU A 132 -3.08 -18.33 -14.98
CA GLU A 132 -2.91 -19.74 -15.38
C GLU A 132 -3.50 -19.99 -16.78
N ALA A 133 -4.68 -19.46 -17.08
CA ALA A 133 -5.28 -19.58 -18.41
C ALA A 133 -4.43 -18.95 -19.53
N SER A 134 -3.73 -17.84 -19.25
CA SER A 134 -2.77 -17.26 -20.21
C SER A 134 -1.58 -18.19 -20.41
N LEU A 135 -1.02 -18.73 -19.32
CA LEU A 135 0.14 -19.63 -19.38
C LEU A 135 -0.18 -20.94 -20.13
N GLU A 136 -1.41 -21.43 -20.04
CA GLU A 136 -1.89 -22.59 -20.81
C GLU A 136 -1.93 -22.34 -22.33
N THR A 137 -1.91 -21.07 -22.77
CA THR A 137 -1.80 -20.69 -24.20
C THR A 137 -0.37 -20.46 -24.67
N ASP A 138 0.64 -20.86 -23.87
CA ASP A 138 2.06 -20.55 -24.08
C ASP A 138 2.37 -19.04 -24.10
N SER A 139 1.47 -18.22 -23.53
CA SER A 139 1.61 -16.76 -23.44
C SER A 139 1.87 -16.33 -22.00
N VAL A 140 3.03 -15.75 -21.73
CA VAL A 140 3.36 -15.19 -20.41
C VAL A 140 2.75 -13.79 -20.31
N PRO A 141 1.77 -13.56 -19.41
CA PRO A 141 1.08 -12.28 -19.38
C PRO A 141 1.91 -11.20 -18.69
N ALA A 142 1.85 -9.99 -19.26
CA ALA A 142 2.26 -8.75 -18.62
C ALA A 142 1.09 -8.22 -17.78
N ILE A 143 1.32 -7.92 -16.50
CA ILE A 143 0.27 -7.52 -15.57
C ILE A 143 0.23 -5.99 -15.45
N ILE A 144 -0.88 -5.37 -15.84
CA ILE A 144 -1.08 -3.91 -15.77
C ILE A 144 -2.19 -3.61 -14.76
N SER A 145 -1.86 -3.06 -13.60
CA SER A 145 -2.86 -2.65 -12.60
C SER A 145 -3.16 -1.15 -12.70
N ILE A 146 -4.43 -0.77 -12.74
CA ILE A 146 -4.90 0.61 -12.92
C ILE A 146 -5.50 1.13 -11.61
N HIS A 147 -4.95 2.25 -11.14
CA HIS A 147 -5.31 2.95 -9.90
C HIS A 147 -5.43 4.46 -10.16
N SER A 148 -5.98 5.19 -9.20
CA SER A 148 -6.02 6.64 -9.24
C SER A 148 -5.81 7.29 -7.87
N PHE A 149 -5.33 8.54 -7.89
CA PHE A 149 -5.04 9.28 -6.67
C PHE A 149 -5.56 10.73 -6.70
N THR A 150 -5.91 11.29 -5.53
CA THR A 150 -6.39 12.68 -5.46
C THR A 150 -5.31 13.70 -5.83
N PRO A 151 -5.67 14.85 -6.44
CA PRO A 151 -4.68 15.86 -6.82
C PRO A 151 -3.97 16.54 -5.64
N SER A 152 -4.52 16.45 -4.42
CA SER A 152 -3.93 17.02 -3.21
C SER A 152 -4.20 16.13 -2.02
N LEU A 153 -3.18 15.89 -1.20
CA LEU A 153 -3.30 15.13 0.03
C LEU A 153 -2.80 15.97 1.21
N ARG A 154 -3.64 16.17 2.23
CA ARG A 154 -3.33 16.97 3.42
C ARG A 154 -2.80 18.38 3.06
N GLY A 155 -3.42 19.00 2.06
CA GLY A 155 -3.06 20.35 1.59
C GLY A 155 -1.81 20.43 0.71
N ARG A 156 -1.15 19.31 0.40
CA ARG A 156 0.00 19.25 -0.51
C ARG A 156 -0.45 18.80 -1.89
N ALA A 157 -0.23 19.65 -2.89
CA ALA A 157 -0.46 19.31 -4.29
C ALA A 157 0.45 18.15 -4.72
N ARG A 158 -0.09 17.24 -5.54
CA ARG A 158 0.62 16.15 -6.17
C ARG A 158 0.82 16.48 -7.65
N PRO A 159 2.03 16.90 -8.06
CA PRO A 159 2.24 17.52 -9.37
C PRO A 159 2.16 16.53 -10.53
N TRP A 160 2.38 15.23 -10.27
CA TRP A 160 2.37 14.19 -11.29
C TRP A 160 0.99 14.03 -11.89
N HIS A 161 0.92 13.92 -13.21
CA HIS A 161 -0.30 13.54 -13.94
C HIS A 161 -0.52 12.03 -13.89
N CYS A 162 0.59 11.27 -13.90
CA CYS A 162 0.59 9.82 -13.77
C CYS A 162 1.83 9.36 -13.00
N GLY A 163 1.69 8.33 -12.20
CA GLY A 163 2.74 7.59 -11.52
C GLY A 163 2.85 6.17 -12.04
N LEU A 164 4.07 5.65 -12.17
CA LEU A 164 4.32 4.26 -12.51
C LEU A 164 5.02 3.61 -11.32
N LEU A 165 4.30 2.71 -10.67
CA LEU A 165 4.72 2.01 -9.47
C LEU A 165 5.25 0.63 -9.86
N PHE A 166 6.44 0.32 -9.36
CA PHE A 166 7.13 -0.93 -9.62
C PHE A 166 8.13 -1.24 -8.50
N ASP A 167 8.37 -2.52 -8.24
CA ASP A 167 9.39 -2.97 -7.30
C ASP A 167 10.78 -2.98 -7.97
N ALA A 168 11.28 -4.16 -8.34
CA ALA A 168 12.60 -4.36 -8.95
C ALA A 168 12.54 -4.71 -10.44
N ASP A 169 11.36 -5.11 -10.93
CA ASP A 169 11.14 -5.37 -12.36
C ASP A 169 10.77 -4.06 -13.07
N GLU A 170 11.65 -3.64 -13.97
CA GLU A 170 11.54 -2.37 -14.68
C GLU A 170 11.12 -2.55 -16.14
N ARG A 171 10.83 -3.78 -16.58
CA ARG A 171 10.62 -4.13 -18.00
C ARG A 171 9.50 -3.33 -18.65
N ILE A 172 8.47 -2.97 -17.90
CA ILE A 172 7.36 -2.13 -18.36
C ILE A 172 7.49 -0.69 -17.87
N ALA A 173 7.74 -0.50 -16.57
CA ALA A 173 7.66 0.83 -15.95
C ALA A 173 8.63 1.84 -16.57
N LYS A 174 9.91 1.51 -16.75
CA LYS A 174 10.89 2.43 -17.35
C LYS A 174 10.55 2.85 -18.78
N PRO A 175 10.30 1.92 -19.73
CA PRO A 175 9.94 2.34 -21.09
C PRO A 175 8.58 3.05 -21.13
N LEU A 176 7.63 2.71 -20.25
CA LEU A 176 6.34 3.41 -20.18
C LEU A 176 6.49 4.85 -19.67
N ILE A 177 7.33 5.08 -18.65
CA ILE A 177 7.69 6.42 -18.19
C ILE A 177 8.28 7.23 -19.34
N ALA A 178 9.23 6.65 -20.08
CA ALA A 178 9.85 7.32 -21.23
C ALA A 178 8.84 7.66 -22.32
N ALA A 179 7.95 6.71 -22.66
CA ALA A 179 6.91 6.89 -23.68
C ALA A 179 5.91 7.99 -23.31
N LEU A 180 5.41 7.99 -22.07
CA LEU A 180 4.45 9.00 -21.59
C LEU A 180 5.09 10.38 -21.41
N SER A 181 6.39 10.44 -21.10
CA SER A 181 7.12 11.71 -20.94
C SER A 181 7.51 12.34 -22.29
N ALA A 182 7.54 11.56 -23.38
CA ALA A 182 8.08 12.00 -24.67
C ALA A 182 7.32 13.17 -25.30
N SER A 183 6.02 13.29 -25.06
CA SER A 183 5.18 14.39 -25.55
C SER A 183 5.35 15.69 -24.79
N GLY A 184 5.96 15.67 -23.59
CA GLY A 184 6.21 16.85 -22.76
C GLY A 184 4.97 17.47 -22.10
N ASP A 185 3.77 16.93 -22.35
CA ASP A 185 2.50 17.37 -21.74
C ASP A 185 2.23 16.71 -20.37
N LEU A 186 2.97 15.65 -20.02
CA LEU A 186 2.78 14.89 -18.79
C LEU A 186 3.96 15.02 -17.83
N ILE A 187 3.65 15.27 -16.55
CA ILE A 187 4.58 15.07 -15.44
C ILE A 187 4.40 13.63 -14.98
N VAL A 188 5.35 12.76 -15.30
CA VAL A 188 5.30 11.33 -15.01
C VAL A 188 6.22 11.00 -13.85
N GLY A 189 5.69 10.38 -12.79
CA GLY A 189 6.44 9.97 -11.61
C GLY A 189 6.87 8.51 -11.66
N ALA A 190 8.08 8.21 -11.20
CA ALA A 190 8.54 6.85 -10.95
C ALA A 190 8.38 6.56 -9.46
N ASN A 191 7.53 5.60 -9.08
CA ASN A 191 7.19 5.34 -7.67
C ASN A 191 6.70 6.62 -6.95
N GLU A 192 5.80 7.35 -7.60
CA GLU A 192 5.12 8.51 -7.05
C GLU A 192 3.62 8.41 -7.38
N PRO A 193 2.70 8.89 -6.52
CA PRO A 193 2.98 9.46 -5.20
C PRO A 193 3.24 8.40 -4.11
N TYR A 194 3.23 7.11 -4.48
CA TYR A 194 3.51 6.00 -3.59
C TYR A 194 4.61 5.11 -4.16
N ASP A 195 5.28 4.36 -3.29
CA ASP A 195 6.24 3.34 -3.70
C ASP A 195 5.53 2.06 -4.17
N GLY A 196 6.07 1.42 -5.21
CA GLY A 196 5.54 0.18 -5.78
C GLY A 196 6.11 -1.12 -5.17
N ALA A 197 6.99 -1.05 -4.16
CA ALA A 197 7.45 -2.24 -3.44
C ALA A 197 6.63 -2.40 -2.15
N LEU A 198 5.38 -2.86 -2.31
CA LEU A 198 4.46 -3.12 -1.19
C LEU A 198 4.32 -4.62 -0.91
N ALA A 199 4.65 -5.02 0.32
CA ALA A 199 4.67 -6.42 0.70
C ALA A 199 3.26 -7.02 0.65
N GLY A 200 3.10 -8.10 -0.12
CA GLY A 200 1.84 -8.81 -0.21
C GLY A 200 0.72 -8.03 -0.91
N ASP A 201 1.00 -6.94 -1.62
CA ASP A 201 0.02 -6.27 -2.49
C ASP A 201 -0.28 -7.08 -3.76
N THR A 202 -1.21 -6.63 -4.60
CA THR A 202 -1.68 -7.42 -5.75
C THR A 202 -0.52 -7.76 -6.68
N LEU A 203 0.38 -6.81 -6.95
CA LEU A 203 1.51 -7.05 -7.84
C LEU A 203 2.61 -7.93 -7.22
N ASP A 204 2.94 -7.81 -5.94
CA ASP A 204 3.88 -8.75 -5.28
C ASP A 204 3.33 -10.19 -5.34
N ARG A 205 2.05 -10.40 -5.00
CA ARG A 205 1.45 -11.74 -4.98
C ARG A 205 1.28 -12.36 -6.37
N HIS A 206 0.79 -11.60 -7.33
CA HIS A 206 0.39 -12.15 -8.64
C HIS A 206 1.43 -11.98 -9.73
N ALA A 207 2.35 -11.03 -9.61
CA ALA A 207 3.32 -10.75 -10.67
C ALA A 207 4.77 -10.89 -10.21
N GLY A 208 5.21 -10.05 -9.25
CA GLY A 208 6.60 -9.97 -8.81
C GLY A 208 7.12 -11.29 -8.27
N SER A 209 6.37 -11.96 -7.38
CA SER A 209 6.74 -13.28 -6.85
C SER A 209 6.73 -14.41 -7.89
N ARG A 210 6.08 -14.18 -9.03
CA ARG A 210 5.99 -15.13 -10.16
C ARG A 210 6.92 -14.77 -11.32
N GLY A 211 7.65 -13.65 -11.23
CA GLY A 211 8.54 -13.17 -12.30
C GLY A 211 7.84 -12.64 -13.55
N LEU A 212 6.55 -12.31 -13.46
CA LEU A 212 5.78 -11.73 -14.56
C LEU A 212 6.07 -10.24 -14.66
N ALA A 213 6.26 -9.72 -15.87
CA ALA A 213 6.46 -8.29 -16.09
C ALA A 213 5.22 -7.53 -15.63
N ASN A 214 5.40 -6.44 -14.87
CA ASN A 214 4.29 -5.74 -14.27
C ASN A 214 4.52 -4.24 -14.09
N VAL A 215 3.41 -3.51 -13.96
CA VAL A 215 3.40 -2.11 -13.54
C VAL A 215 2.04 -1.78 -12.92
N LEU A 216 2.04 -0.97 -11.87
CA LEU A 216 0.84 -0.31 -11.37
C LEU A 216 0.85 1.14 -11.86
N VAL A 217 -0.22 1.54 -12.53
CA VAL A 217 -0.40 2.88 -13.10
C VAL A 217 -1.32 3.68 -12.18
N GLU A 218 -0.80 4.75 -11.61
CA GLU A 218 -1.52 5.71 -10.77
C GLU A 218 -1.86 6.94 -11.59
N ILE A 219 -3.14 7.24 -11.84
CA ILE A 219 -3.54 8.43 -12.60
C ILE A 219 -4.13 9.46 -11.65
N ARG A 220 -3.77 10.74 -11.80
CA ARG A 220 -4.36 11.78 -10.96
C ARG A 220 -5.84 11.93 -11.31
N GLN A 221 -6.72 11.72 -10.34
CA GLN A 221 -8.16 11.49 -10.59
C GLN A 221 -8.88 12.68 -11.26
N ASP A 222 -8.38 13.91 -11.13
CA ASP A 222 -8.94 15.08 -11.83
C ASP A 222 -8.82 14.97 -13.35
N LEU A 223 -7.92 14.12 -13.84
CA LEU A 223 -7.69 13.88 -15.25
C LEU A 223 -8.52 12.74 -15.82
N ILE A 224 -9.31 12.05 -14.98
CA ILE A 224 -10.16 10.91 -15.35
C ILE A 224 -11.51 10.94 -14.61
N ALA A 225 -11.95 12.13 -14.19
CA ALA A 225 -13.17 12.28 -13.40
C ALA A 225 -14.43 12.06 -14.25
N SER A 226 -14.39 12.43 -15.52
CA SER A 226 -15.46 12.12 -16.49
C SER A 226 -15.16 10.86 -17.29
N GLN A 227 -16.23 10.27 -17.84
CA GLN A 227 -16.12 9.09 -18.70
C GLN A 227 -15.26 9.37 -19.95
N GLU A 228 -15.41 10.55 -20.57
CA GLU A 228 -14.62 10.93 -21.75
C GLU A 228 -13.13 11.03 -21.42
N GLU A 229 -12.79 11.68 -20.31
CA GLU A 229 -11.40 11.80 -19.85
C GLU A 229 -10.77 10.44 -19.51
N ALA A 230 -11.51 9.56 -18.84
CA ALA A 230 -11.07 8.20 -18.54
C ALA A 230 -10.85 7.36 -19.81
N VAL A 231 -11.73 7.49 -20.81
CA VAL A 231 -11.55 6.84 -22.13
C VAL A 231 -10.29 7.36 -22.81
N ASN A 232 -10.11 8.68 -22.89
CA ASN A 232 -8.93 9.30 -23.51
C ASN A 232 -7.63 8.84 -22.83
N TRP A 233 -7.62 8.69 -21.50
CA TRP A 233 -6.47 8.15 -20.78
C TRP A 233 -6.23 6.67 -21.06
N GLY A 234 -7.28 5.85 -21.09
CA GLY A 234 -7.17 4.43 -21.43
C GLY A 234 -6.60 4.21 -22.84
N GLU A 235 -7.02 5.00 -23.82
CA GLU A 235 -6.48 4.98 -25.18
C GLU A 235 -5.03 5.45 -25.25
N ARG A 236 -4.69 6.53 -24.52
CA ARG A 236 -3.31 7.02 -24.42
C ARG A 236 -2.38 5.97 -23.83
N LEU A 237 -2.79 5.31 -22.74
CA LEU A 237 -2.02 4.22 -22.13
C LEU A 237 -1.85 3.06 -23.10
N ALA A 238 -2.91 2.66 -23.80
CA ALA A 238 -2.83 1.59 -24.79
C ALA A 238 -1.82 1.92 -25.89
N LEU A 239 -1.83 3.17 -26.41
CA LEU A 239 -0.87 3.62 -27.41
C LEU A 239 0.58 3.55 -26.91
N ALA A 240 0.84 3.98 -25.66
CA ALA A 240 2.17 3.94 -25.05
C ALA A 240 2.64 2.51 -24.73
N LEU A 241 1.73 1.63 -24.33
CA LEU A 241 2.02 0.24 -23.96
C LEU A 241 2.27 -0.67 -25.17
N ARG A 242 1.56 -0.48 -26.29
CA ARG A 242 1.68 -1.34 -27.50
C ARG A 242 3.13 -1.68 -27.91
N PRO A 243 4.05 -0.72 -28.10
CA PRO A 243 5.42 -1.04 -28.49
C PRO A 243 6.19 -1.80 -27.39
N ILE A 244 5.89 -1.53 -26.12
CA ILE A 244 6.53 -2.19 -24.96
C ILE A 244 6.08 -3.64 -24.88
N LEU A 245 4.77 -3.87 -25.00
CA LEU A 245 4.15 -5.20 -25.01
C LEU A 245 4.50 -6.00 -26.28
N ALA A 246 5.04 -5.38 -27.33
CA ALA A 246 5.57 -6.11 -28.47
C ALA A 246 6.97 -6.71 -28.20
N GLU A 247 7.64 -6.32 -27.12
CA GLU A 247 8.99 -6.79 -26.82
C GLU A 247 8.98 -8.20 -26.20
N PRO A 248 9.66 -9.20 -26.81
CA PRO A 248 9.64 -10.57 -26.31
C PRO A 248 10.15 -10.75 -24.87
N ARG A 249 10.92 -9.80 -24.32
CA ARG A 249 11.40 -9.85 -22.92
C ARG A 249 10.31 -9.58 -21.88
N VAL A 250 9.24 -8.88 -22.26
CA VAL A 250 8.10 -8.60 -21.38
C VAL A 250 7.32 -9.89 -21.11
N HIS A 251 7.31 -10.81 -22.07
CA HIS A 251 6.62 -12.10 -21.99
C HIS A 251 7.58 -13.24 -21.58
N ARG A 252 8.45 -12.97 -20.60
CA ARG A 252 9.33 -13.98 -20.00
C ARG A 252 9.14 -14.02 -18.50
N ILE A 253 9.30 -15.19 -17.91
CA ILE A 253 9.38 -15.33 -16.47
C ILE A 253 10.80 -14.98 -16.02
N GLU A 254 10.96 -13.86 -15.34
CA GLU A 254 12.24 -13.37 -14.81
C GLU A 254 12.05 -12.92 -13.35
N LEU A 255 12.71 -13.61 -12.41
CA LEU A 255 12.64 -13.26 -11.00
C LEU A 255 13.63 -12.13 -10.69
N HIS A 256 13.10 -10.99 -10.23
CA HIS A 256 13.89 -9.86 -9.76
C HIS A 256 13.93 -9.85 -8.23
N ALA A 257 15.09 -9.51 -7.65
CA ALA A 257 15.26 -9.41 -6.21
C ALA A 257 14.44 -8.22 -5.66
N SER A 258 13.23 -8.52 -5.17
CA SER A 258 12.31 -7.54 -4.59
C SER A 258 12.99 -6.65 -3.54
N ARG A 259 12.73 -5.34 -3.55
CA ARG A 259 13.25 -4.38 -2.56
C ARG A 259 12.74 -4.68 -1.15
N ILE A 260 11.56 -5.27 -1.02
CA ILE A 260 10.98 -5.72 0.25
C ILE A 260 11.70 -6.96 0.79
N ARG A 261 12.12 -7.86 -0.10
CA ARG A 261 12.76 -9.15 0.28
C ARG A 261 14.28 -9.02 0.38
N ALA A 262 14.91 -8.11 -0.36
CA ALA A 262 16.33 -7.78 -0.28
C ALA A 262 16.71 -7.18 1.08
N GLY A 263 15.82 -6.41 1.72
CA GLY A 263 15.99 -5.95 3.10
C GLY A 263 16.09 -7.08 4.14
N ARG A 264 15.60 -8.29 3.81
CA ARG A 264 15.78 -9.51 4.62
C ARG A 264 17.04 -10.31 4.25
N ALA A 265 17.65 -10.04 3.10
CA ALA A 265 18.87 -10.73 2.67
C ALA A 265 20.13 -10.17 3.34
N LEU A 266 20.14 -8.89 3.74
CA LEU A 266 21.23 -8.28 4.52
C LEU A 266 21.30 -8.75 5.99
N SER A 267 20.36 -9.59 6.44
CA SER A 267 20.44 -10.31 7.72
C SER A 267 20.79 -11.80 7.55
N LYS A 268 21.10 -12.26 6.33
CA LYS A 268 21.34 -13.67 6.00
C LYS A 268 22.80 -14.04 5.68
N ASP A 269 23.77 -13.18 5.98
CA ASP A 269 25.20 -13.57 5.99
C ASP A 269 25.64 -14.20 7.33
N ALA A 270 24.78 -15.06 7.88
CA ALA A 270 25.17 -16.02 8.91
C ALA A 270 24.47 -17.35 8.63
N GLY A 271 25.17 -18.23 7.91
CA GLY A 271 24.89 -19.66 7.90
C GLY A 271 24.25 -20.19 6.62
N ALA A 272 25.08 -20.45 5.61
CA ALA A 272 24.77 -21.47 4.63
C ALA A 272 25.00 -22.85 5.25
N VAL A 273 23.94 -23.58 5.64
CA VAL A 273 23.95 -25.05 5.75
C VAL A 273 22.52 -25.59 5.57
N ASP A 274 22.36 -26.36 4.49
CA ASP A 274 21.61 -27.61 4.32
C ASP A 274 20.07 -27.68 4.51
N GLN A 275 19.44 -28.37 3.55
CA GLN A 275 18.02 -28.68 3.50
C GLN A 275 17.72 -29.88 4.42
N ALA A 276 17.07 -29.67 5.56
CA ALA A 276 16.18 -30.65 6.19
C ALA A 276 15.43 -30.03 7.39
N ALA A 277 14.15 -30.39 7.51
CA ALA A 277 13.25 -30.16 8.66
C ALA A 277 12.66 -28.74 8.82
N SER A 278 11.47 -28.56 8.24
CA SER A 278 10.49 -27.54 8.62
C SER A 278 10.10 -27.69 10.09
N THR A 279 10.51 -26.73 10.92
CA THR A 279 9.83 -26.43 12.19
C THR A 279 9.09 -25.12 11.96
N GLU A 280 7.76 -25.17 11.89
CA GLU A 280 6.92 -23.97 11.83
C GLU A 280 7.15 -23.16 13.12
N ALA A 281 7.78 -21.99 13.00
CA ALA A 281 7.79 -21.02 14.09
C ALA A 281 6.35 -20.59 14.35
N SER A 282 5.86 -20.77 15.57
CA SER A 282 4.53 -20.35 15.96
C SER A 282 4.43 -18.82 15.96
N PHE A 283 3.21 -18.28 15.91
CA PHE A 283 3.00 -16.83 16.02
C PHE A 283 3.62 -16.25 17.30
N ALA A 284 3.64 -17.02 18.38
CA ALA A 284 4.31 -16.64 19.63
C ALA A 284 5.83 -16.49 19.45
N ASP A 285 6.44 -17.35 18.63
CA ASP A 285 7.88 -17.29 18.32
C ASP A 285 8.24 -16.07 17.45
N LEU A 286 7.27 -15.58 16.65
CA LEU A 286 7.43 -14.38 15.82
C LEU A 286 7.13 -13.07 16.56
N MET A 287 6.43 -13.12 17.70
CA MET A 287 5.98 -11.94 18.44
C MET A 287 7.11 -10.95 18.75
N PRO A 288 8.30 -11.36 19.24
CA PRO A 288 9.39 -10.42 19.50
C PRO A 288 9.85 -9.66 18.25
N ALA A 289 9.85 -10.31 17.09
CA ALA A 289 10.24 -9.69 15.83
C ALA A 289 9.17 -8.70 15.33
N LEU A 290 7.90 -9.02 15.53
CA LEU A 290 6.76 -8.14 15.22
C LEU A 290 6.76 -6.91 16.12
N GLU A 291 6.90 -7.08 17.44
CA GLU A 291 7.01 -5.99 18.41
C GLU A 291 8.17 -5.05 18.08
N ALA A 292 9.34 -5.61 17.74
CA ALA A 292 10.48 -4.81 17.31
C ALA A 292 10.20 -4.03 16.00
N SER A 293 9.44 -4.61 15.07
CA SER A 293 9.01 -3.94 13.83
C SER A 293 8.06 -2.78 14.11
N VAL A 294 7.06 -3.00 14.96
CA VAL A 294 6.11 -1.97 15.40
C VAL A 294 6.84 -0.83 16.12
N TYR A 295 7.78 -1.16 17.01
CA TYR A 295 8.60 -0.17 17.72
C TYR A 295 9.42 0.68 16.74
N ARG A 296 10.11 0.07 15.76
CA ARG A 296 10.86 0.81 14.73
C ARG A 296 9.95 1.75 13.94
N ARG A 297 8.75 1.32 13.58
CA ARG A 297 7.77 2.14 12.86
C ARG A 297 7.29 3.33 13.71
N LEU A 298 7.01 3.11 14.99
CA LEU A 298 6.63 4.19 15.93
C LEU A 298 7.75 5.23 16.05
N VAL A 299 8.99 4.78 16.23
CA VAL A 299 10.15 5.67 16.32
C VAL A 299 10.34 6.47 15.03
N ALA A 300 10.25 5.83 13.85
CA ALA A 300 10.34 6.51 12.57
C ALA A 300 9.24 7.59 12.42
N HIS A 301 7.99 7.25 12.75
CA HIS A 301 6.88 8.18 12.70
C HIS A 301 7.10 9.41 13.61
N LEU A 302 7.59 9.21 14.84
CA LEU A 302 7.87 10.29 15.78
C LEU A 302 9.05 11.18 15.36
N ARG A 303 9.98 10.67 14.55
CA ARG A 303 11.09 11.47 13.98
C ARG A 303 10.61 12.41 12.88
N GLU A 304 9.67 11.97 12.05
CA GLU A 304 9.07 12.80 10.99
C GLU A 304 8.19 13.90 11.58
N ARG A 305 7.49 13.62 12.68
CA ARG A 305 6.58 14.54 13.38
C ARG A 305 7.32 15.51 14.31
N THR A 306 8.25 16.29 13.77
CA THR A 306 9.00 17.33 14.52
C THR A 306 8.10 18.46 15.06
N ASP A 307 6.91 18.63 14.50
CA ASP A 307 5.86 19.52 14.98
C ASP A 307 5.31 19.12 16.35
N VAL A 308 5.27 17.82 16.66
CA VAL A 308 4.74 17.29 17.92
C VAL A 308 5.81 17.37 19.01
N GLN A 309 5.63 18.28 19.97
CA GLN A 309 6.58 18.47 21.06
C GLN A 309 6.39 17.41 22.14
N ASN A 310 7.46 17.07 22.86
CA ASN A 310 7.39 16.07 23.93
C ASN A 310 6.41 16.47 25.04
N ILE A 311 6.26 17.77 25.34
CA ILE A 311 5.31 18.22 26.36
C ILE A 311 3.85 17.94 25.96
N ASP A 312 3.53 18.03 24.66
CA ASP A 312 2.20 17.70 24.15
C ASP A 312 1.92 16.20 24.27
N LEU A 313 2.92 15.37 23.92
CA LEU A 313 2.82 13.92 24.11
C LEU A 313 2.64 13.56 25.58
N MET A 314 3.39 14.19 26.48
CA MET A 314 3.25 13.96 27.92
C MET A 314 1.89 14.38 28.45
N ASN A 315 1.34 15.51 27.98
CA ASN A 315 0.04 16.02 28.42
C ASN A 315 -1.12 15.16 27.89
N LEU A 316 -1.01 14.66 26.65
CA LEU A 316 -2.07 13.92 26.00
C LEU A 316 -2.04 12.42 26.35
N ALA A 317 -0.86 11.81 26.35
CA ALA A 317 -0.69 10.36 26.33
C ALA A 317 0.18 9.82 27.48
N GLY A 318 0.73 10.69 28.33
CA GLY A 318 1.53 10.27 29.49
C GLY A 318 2.94 9.75 29.18
N PHE A 319 3.35 9.70 27.91
CA PHE A 319 4.71 9.33 27.51
C PHE A 319 5.21 10.24 26.38
N CYS A 320 6.53 10.27 26.14
CA CYS A 320 7.13 10.99 25.02
C CYS A 320 8.38 10.26 24.49
N ARG A 321 9.10 10.87 23.54
CA ARG A 321 10.34 10.31 22.98
C ARG A 321 11.40 10.00 24.04
N ASN A 322 11.50 10.82 25.08
CA ASN A 322 12.41 10.56 26.20
C ASN A 322 11.99 9.32 27.01
N CYS A 323 10.70 9.05 27.15
CA CYS A 323 10.22 7.82 27.79
C CYS A 323 10.61 6.59 26.98
N LEU A 324 10.44 6.62 25.64
CA LEU A 324 10.91 5.55 24.77
C LEU A 324 12.42 5.31 24.89
N SER A 325 13.21 6.39 25.00
CA SER A 325 14.66 6.29 25.19
C SER A 325 15.00 5.65 26.55
N ASN A 326 14.24 5.97 27.60
CA ASN A 326 14.45 5.34 28.90
C ASN A 326 14.06 3.85 28.85
N TRP A 327 12.91 3.50 28.27
CA TRP A 327 12.48 2.10 28.15
C TRP A 327 13.45 1.25 27.33
N LEU A 328 14.01 1.80 26.25
CA LEU A 328 15.06 1.11 25.48
C LEU A 328 16.33 0.89 26.31
N LYS A 329 16.70 1.86 27.13
CA LYS A 329 17.84 1.74 28.05
C LYS A 329 17.56 0.70 29.14
N ASP A 330 16.38 0.73 29.74
CA ASP A 330 15.96 -0.22 30.78
C ASP A 330 15.94 -1.65 30.22
N ALA A 331 15.49 -1.83 28.97
CA ALA A 331 15.53 -3.11 28.27
C ALA A 331 16.98 -3.58 27.99
N ALA A 332 17.88 -2.67 27.60
CA ALA A 332 19.29 -2.99 27.42
C ALA A 332 19.97 -3.40 28.74
N ASP A 333 19.69 -2.67 29.83
CA ASP A 333 20.19 -2.97 31.17
C ASP A 333 19.68 -4.35 31.63
N ALA A 334 18.39 -4.64 31.43
CA ALA A 334 17.80 -5.94 31.76
C ALA A 334 18.42 -7.10 30.93
N ALA A 335 18.83 -6.81 29.69
CA ALA A 335 19.54 -7.76 28.82
C ALA A 335 21.06 -7.80 29.08
N GLY A 336 21.58 -7.05 30.05
CA GLY A 336 23.01 -6.96 30.35
C GLY A 336 23.85 -6.32 29.24
N GLN A 337 23.21 -5.53 28.36
CA GLN A 337 23.87 -4.86 27.25
C GLN A 337 24.24 -3.42 27.62
N PRO A 338 25.47 -2.98 27.34
CA PRO A 338 25.87 -1.60 27.59
C PRO A 338 25.13 -0.67 26.62
N LEU A 339 24.29 0.22 27.16
CA LEU A 339 23.68 1.32 26.41
C LEU A 339 23.64 2.58 27.28
N SER A 340 24.37 3.61 26.87
CA SER A 340 24.31 4.90 27.56
C SER A 340 22.99 5.62 27.29
N LYS A 341 22.68 6.60 28.13
CA LYS A 341 21.47 7.42 27.99
C LYS A 341 21.52 8.26 26.71
N GLU A 342 22.70 8.75 26.37
CA GLU A 342 22.98 9.53 25.17
C GLU A 342 22.78 8.69 23.91
N GLU A 343 23.31 7.47 23.88
CA GLU A 343 23.14 6.52 22.77
C GLU A 343 21.67 6.12 22.61
N SER A 344 20.98 5.79 23.71
CA SER A 344 19.55 5.43 23.64
C SER A 344 18.69 6.57 23.08
N ARG A 345 18.97 7.81 23.48
CA ARG A 345 18.32 8.98 22.88
C ARG A 345 18.66 9.11 21.41
N ALA A 346 19.93 8.96 21.01
CA ALA A 346 20.29 9.01 19.60
C ALA A 346 19.55 7.95 18.77
N LEU A 347 19.35 6.75 19.33
CA LEU A 347 18.56 5.68 18.71
C LEU A 347 17.06 6.01 18.60
N VAL A 348 16.47 6.81 19.48
CA VAL A 348 15.07 7.24 19.34
C VAL A 348 14.94 8.46 18.43
N TYR A 349 15.77 9.48 18.62
CA TYR A 349 15.69 10.74 17.88
C TYR A 349 16.29 10.66 16.47
N GLY A 350 17.09 9.64 16.16
CA GLY A 350 17.75 9.45 14.87
C GLY A 350 18.98 10.34 14.66
N MET A 351 19.35 11.13 15.66
CA MET A 351 20.52 12.00 15.71
C MET A 351 20.84 12.31 17.18
N PRO A 352 22.01 12.87 17.51
CA PRO A 352 22.31 13.31 18.88
C PRO A 352 21.21 14.23 19.43
N TYR A 353 20.76 13.98 20.66
CA TYR A 353 19.62 14.70 21.25
C TYR A 353 19.85 16.22 21.30
N GLU A 354 21.08 16.65 21.54
CA GLU A 354 21.43 18.07 21.54
C GLU A 354 21.22 18.72 20.18
N GLU A 355 21.54 18.03 19.08
CA GLU A 355 21.27 18.51 17.72
C GLU A 355 19.77 18.57 17.44
N TRP A 356 19.01 17.55 17.86
CA TRP A 356 17.57 17.53 17.71
C TRP A 356 16.91 18.68 18.49
N ARG A 357 17.37 18.93 19.73
CA ARG A 357 16.87 20.02 20.57
C ARG A 357 17.06 21.37 19.90
N VAL A 358 18.25 21.64 19.38
CA VAL A 358 18.55 22.91 18.69
C VAL A 358 17.72 23.08 17.42
N ARG A 359 17.49 21.99 16.67
CA ARG A 359 16.78 22.05 15.38
C ARG A 359 15.25 22.12 15.50
N TYR A 360 14.67 21.41 16.46
CA TYR A 360 13.23 21.10 16.43
C TYR A 360 12.50 21.35 17.75
N GLN A 361 13.20 21.45 18.88
CA GLN A 361 12.54 21.65 20.17
C GLN A 361 12.20 23.13 20.36
N LYS A 362 10.94 23.41 20.64
CA LYS A 362 10.44 24.74 20.99
C LYS A 362 10.30 24.88 22.49
N GLU A 363 10.38 26.11 22.98
CA GLU A 363 10.06 26.40 24.37
C GLU A 363 8.56 26.12 24.63
N ALA A 364 8.27 25.44 25.73
CA ALA A 364 6.90 25.16 26.13
C ALA A 364 6.17 26.46 26.50
N THR A 365 4.94 26.62 26.02
CA THR A 365 4.06 27.71 26.41
C THR A 365 3.60 27.57 27.86
N GLU A 366 3.19 28.67 28.49
CA GLU A 366 2.64 28.64 29.85
C GLU A 366 1.41 27.74 29.99
N VAL A 367 0.58 27.64 28.93
CA VAL A 367 -0.57 26.72 28.88
C VAL A 367 -0.11 25.26 28.91
N GLN A 368 0.90 24.90 28.12
CA GLN A 368 1.44 23.53 28.10
C GLN A 368 2.12 23.18 29.44
N LYS A 369 2.83 24.13 30.06
CA LYS A 369 3.44 23.97 31.38
C LYS A 369 2.37 23.77 32.47
N ALA A 370 1.30 24.57 32.45
CA ALA A 370 0.19 24.46 33.39
C ALA A 370 -0.54 23.11 33.26
N ALA A 371 -0.83 22.67 32.02
CA ALA A 371 -1.41 21.36 31.75
C ALA A 371 -0.49 20.23 32.23
N PHE A 372 0.82 20.37 32.01
CA PHE A 372 1.81 19.39 32.48
C PHE A 372 1.87 19.32 34.01
N ALA A 373 1.81 20.46 34.70
CA ALA A 373 1.76 20.51 36.16
C ALA A 373 0.47 19.87 36.70
N ALA A 374 -0.68 20.15 36.10
CA ALA A 374 -1.97 19.60 36.50
C ALA A 374 -2.07 18.08 36.28
N GLY A 375 -1.49 17.56 35.19
CA GLY A 375 -1.49 16.13 34.87
C GLY A 375 -0.58 15.25 35.73
N ALA A 376 0.07 15.78 36.77
CA ALA A 376 1.01 15.04 37.62
C ALA A 376 0.40 13.85 38.36
N ALA A 377 -0.90 13.86 38.60
CA ALA A 377 -1.59 12.76 39.28
C ALA A 377 -1.72 11.46 38.45
N HIS A 378 -1.53 11.52 37.13
CA HIS A 378 -1.75 10.39 36.21
C HIS A 378 -0.45 9.73 35.68
N ARG A 379 0.71 10.10 36.22
CA ARG A 379 2.03 9.63 35.76
C ARG A 379 2.64 8.68 36.80
N GLN A 380 2.31 7.38 36.72
CA GLN A 380 3.06 6.30 37.38
C GLN A 380 3.74 5.44 36.33
#